data_AF-M8APL1-F1
#
_entry.id   AF-M8APL1-F1
#
_cell.length_a   1.000
_cell.length_b   1.000
_cell.length_c   1.000
_cell.angle_alpha   90.00
_cell.angle_beta   90.00
_cell.angle_gamma   90.00
#
_symmetry.space_group_name_H-M   'P 1'
#
loop_
_entity.id
_entity.type
_entity.pdbx_description
1 polymer ?
#
loop_
_entity_poly.entity_id
_entity_poly.type
_entity_poly.pdbx_seq_one_letter_code
_entity_poly.pdbx_strand_id
1 'polypeptide(L)'
;MGVGESGVPVVAAVQVEVVKLGQCGGGEAPSIAALFRANASGVSDRERAWQLLQCCRLAIYRSCDEVEPGMFALLTDLFQQPVIPAGVLLPPVIAADGDRPEVLRWLDDQPPKSVVYVALGSEAPLTAGILHELALGLELAGAVRRVMVDEEGKALASNAMKLREVLTDQGRQETYIDDLVEHLRRYRGCC
;
A
#
# COMPACT_ATOMS: atom_id res chain seq x y z
N MET A 1 7.49 19.26 31.61
CA MET A 1 7.17 17.91 32.14
C MET A 1 5.83 17.54 31.52
N GLY A 2 5.73 16.82 30.40
CA GLY A 2 6.46 15.65 29.96
C GLY A 2 5.47 14.48 29.95
N VAL A 3 4.56 14.46 28.96
CA VAL A 3 3.61 13.37 28.68
C VAL A 3 3.80 13.14 27.18
N GLY A 4 4.55 12.15 26.71
CA GLY A 4 4.45 10.73 27.03
C GLY A 4 3.94 10.07 25.75
N GLU A 5 4.82 9.96 24.75
CA GLU A 5 4.57 9.37 23.44
C GLU A 5 4.13 7.90 23.58
N SER A 6 2.82 7.62 23.53
CA SER A 6 2.28 6.26 23.47
C SER A 6 2.13 5.80 22.02
N GLY A 7 3.23 5.83 21.26
CA GLY A 7 3.30 5.24 19.93
C GLY A 7 3.79 3.80 20.01
N VAL A 8 2.89 2.83 20.19
CA VAL A 8 3.24 1.40 20.09
C VAL A 8 3.67 1.13 18.64
N PRO A 9 4.92 0.70 18.36
CA PRO A 9 5.35 0.48 16.99
C PRO A 9 4.87 -0.88 16.51
N VAL A 10 3.88 -0.89 15.61
CA VAL A 10 3.68 -2.02 14.70
C VAL A 10 4.91 -2.08 13.79
N VAL A 11 5.72 -3.13 13.91
CA VAL A 11 7.10 -3.17 13.35
C VAL A 11 7.13 -3.58 11.88
N ALA A 12 6.01 -3.99 11.29
CA ALA A 12 5.90 -4.14 9.85
C ALA A 12 4.43 -4.09 9.43
N ALA A 13 4.09 -3.14 8.56
CA ALA A 13 2.91 -3.22 7.71
C ALA A 13 3.45 -3.41 6.29
N VAL A 14 3.37 -4.64 5.77
CA VAL A 14 3.54 -4.87 4.34
C VAL A 14 2.19 -4.59 3.71
N GLN A 15 1.98 -3.36 3.27
CA GLN A 15 0.84 -3.02 2.43
C GLN A 15 1.22 -3.35 0.98
N VAL A 16 0.71 -4.46 0.47
CA VAL A 16 0.70 -4.73 -0.97
C VAL A 16 -0.54 -4.03 -1.53
N GLU A 17 -0.34 -2.95 -2.28
CA GLU A 17 -1.44 -2.36 -3.03
C GLU A 17 -1.77 -3.22 -4.25
N VAL A 18 -2.94 -3.85 -4.21
CA VAL A 18 -3.57 -4.41 -5.41
C VAL A 18 -4.32 -3.26 -6.09
N VAL A 19 -3.79 -2.80 -7.22
CA VAL A 19 -4.49 -1.85 -8.09
C VAL A 19 -5.67 -2.56 -8.73
N LYS A 20 -6.89 -2.10 -8.41
CA LYS A 20 -8.12 -2.57 -9.02
C LYS A 20 -8.15 -2.25 -10.51
N LEU A 21 -7.99 -3.28 -11.35
CA LEU A 21 -8.33 -3.22 -12.78
C LEU A 21 -9.55 -4.13 -12.99
N GLY A 22 -10.74 -3.52 -13.03
CA GLY A 22 -11.96 -4.09 -13.62
C GLY A 22 -12.50 -5.40 -13.04
N GLN A 23 -13.71 -5.36 -12.45
CA GLN A 23 -14.43 -6.58 -12.10
C GLN A 23 -14.80 -7.38 -13.36
N CYS A 24 -14.44 -8.65 -13.40
CA CYS A 24 -15.11 -9.67 -14.20
C CYS A 24 -15.24 -10.96 -13.38
N GLY A 25 -16.50 -11.26 -13.00
CA GLY A 25 -17.06 -12.60 -12.77
C GLY A 25 -16.32 -13.58 -11.85
N GLY A 26 -16.91 -13.82 -10.67
CA GLY A 26 -16.86 -15.04 -9.86
C GLY A 26 -15.73 -16.04 -10.12
N GLY A 27 -14.64 -15.90 -9.37
CA GLY A 27 -13.52 -16.83 -9.33
C GLY A 27 -12.43 -16.23 -8.46
N GLU A 28 -11.61 -17.09 -7.84
CA GLU A 28 -10.47 -16.74 -7.01
C GLU A 28 -9.65 -15.57 -7.58
N ALA A 29 -9.10 -14.73 -6.70
CA ALA A 29 -8.30 -13.58 -7.12
C ALA A 29 -7.21 -14.01 -8.11
N PRO A 30 -7.16 -13.43 -9.32
CA PRO A 30 -6.23 -13.88 -10.34
C PRO A 30 -4.80 -13.70 -9.85
N SER A 31 -3.96 -14.72 -10.01
CA SER A 31 -2.50 -14.59 -9.85
C SER A 31 -1.99 -13.35 -10.63
N ILE A 32 -0.92 -12.69 -10.18
CA ILE A 32 -0.26 -11.60 -10.94
C ILE A 32 0.01 -12.04 -12.39
N ALA A 33 0.34 -13.33 -12.60
CA ALA A 33 0.54 -13.88 -13.94
C ALA A 33 -0.72 -13.80 -14.84
N ALA A 34 -1.91 -13.82 -14.26
CA ALA A 34 -3.18 -13.70 -14.99
C ALA A 34 -3.35 -12.31 -15.63
N LEU A 35 -2.80 -11.24 -15.05
CA LEU A 35 -2.82 -9.90 -15.64
C LEU A 35 -2.18 -9.87 -17.05
N PHE A 36 -1.23 -10.77 -17.31
CA PHE A 36 -0.48 -10.84 -18.55
C PHE A 36 -1.05 -11.86 -19.54
N ARG A 37 -2.03 -12.68 -19.13
CA ARG A 37 -2.64 -13.71 -19.98
C ARG A 37 -3.87 -13.15 -20.69
N ALA A 38 -4.07 -13.58 -21.92
CA ALA A 38 -5.30 -13.28 -22.65
C ALA A 38 -6.51 -13.89 -21.93
N ASN A 39 -7.59 -13.13 -21.78
CA ASN A 39 -8.86 -13.64 -21.27
C ASN A 39 -9.78 -14.09 -22.42
N ALA A 40 -11.07 -14.32 -22.14
CA ALA A 40 -12.05 -14.73 -23.14
C ALA A 40 -12.18 -13.79 -24.35
N SER A 41 -11.75 -12.52 -24.23
CA SER A 41 -11.71 -11.57 -25.34
C SER A 41 -10.46 -11.69 -26.23
N GLY A 42 -9.53 -12.60 -25.90
CA GLY A 42 -8.22 -12.71 -26.55
C GLY A 42 -7.21 -11.63 -26.16
N VAL A 43 -7.55 -10.74 -25.23
CA VAL A 43 -6.72 -9.60 -24.81
C VAL A 43 -6.44 -9.70 -23.30
N SER A 44 -5.22 -9.38 -22.88
CA SER A 44 -4.85 -9.39 -21.45
C SER A 44 -5.29 -8.12 -20.72
N ASP A 45 -5.45 -8.20 -19.40
CA ASP A 45 -5.75 -7.02 -18.58
C ASP A 45 -4.63 -5.97 -18.66
N ARG A 46 -3.38 -6.42 -18.76
CA ARG A 46 -2.23 -5.53 -18.96
C ARG A 46 -2.29 -4.79 -20.28
N GLU A 47 -2.63 -5.49 -21.37
CA GLU A 47 -2.78 -4.87 -22.69
C GLU A 47 -3.91 -3.83 -22.66
N ARG A 48 -5.05 -4.15 -22.03
CA ARG A 48 -6.15 -3.20 -21.85
C ARG A 48 -5.74 -1.99 -21.01
N ALA A 49 -5.07 -2.20 -19.89
CA ALA A 49 -4.57 -1.13 -19.03
C ALA A 49 -3.57 -0.23 -19.78
N TRP A 50 -2.70 -0.83 -20.59
CA TRP A 50 -1.77 -0.10 -21.44
C TRP A 50 -2.50 0.77 -22.47
N GLN A 51 -3.49 0.23 -23.17
CA GLN A 51 -4.30 1.00 -24.13
C GLN A 51 -5.06 2.14 -23.44
N LEU A 52 -5.63 1.89 -22.26
CA LEU A 52 -6.29 2.94 -21.46
C LEU A 52 -5.30 4.06 -21.12
N LEU A 53 -4.10 3.72 -20.63
CA LEU A 53 -3.06 4.70 -20.34
C LEU A 53 -2.70 5.51 -21.59
N GLN A 54 -2.56 4.89 -22.76
CA GLN A 54 -2.23 5.60 -24.01
C GLN A 54 -3.34 6.53 -24.52
N CYS A 55 -4.60 6.24 -24.22
CA CYS A 55 -5.72 7.07 -24.62
C CYS A 55 -6.05 8.18 -23.60
N CYS A 56 -5.51 8.08 -22.39
CA CYS A 56 -5.57 9.15 -21.41
C CYS A 56 -4.64 10.30 -21.83
N ARG A 57 -5.01 11.52 -21.41
CA ARG A 57 -4.19 12.72 -21.61
C ARG A 57 -3.37 13.09 -20.37
N LEU A 58 -3.61 12.41 -19.25
CA LEU A 58 -2.85 12.42 -18.00
C LEU A 58 -3.19 11.14 -17.24
N ALA A 59 -2.29 10.71 -16.36
CA ALA A 59 -2.51 9.62 -15.42
C ALA A 59 -2.28 10.09 -13.98
N ILE A 60 -3.14 9.65 -13.06
CA ILE A 60 -3.05 9.98 -11.63
C ILE A 60 -2.68 8.70 -10.88
N TYR A 61 -1.65 8.76 -10.05
CA TYR A 61 -1.17 7.63 -9.26
C TYR A 61 -1.31 7.94 -7.78
N ARG A 62 -1.96 7.04 -7.05
CA ARG A 62 -1.98 7.02 -5.59
C ARG A 62 -0.62 6.52 -5.09
N SER A 63 0.32 7.45 -5.02
CA SER A 63 1.68 7.27 -4.51
C SER A 63 2.28 8.66 -4.32
N CYS A 64 3.49 8.73 -3.79
CA CYS A 64 4.24 9.98 -3.60
C CYS A 64 5.74 9.76 -3.80
N ASP A 65 6.47 10.84 -4.11
CA ASP A 65 7.91 10.76 -4.42
C ASP A 65 8.76 10.30 -3.25
N GLU A 66 8.29 10.48 -2.01
CA GLU A 66 8.98 10.01 -0.82
C GLU A 66 9.02 8.48 -0.72
N VAL A 67 8.00 7.81 -1.25
CA VAL A 67 7.90 6.35 -1.24
C VAL A 67 8.51 5.75 -2.50
N GLU A 68 8.31 6.39 -3.66
CA GLU A 68 8.78 5.91 -4.96
C GLU A 68 9.61 6.99 -5.68
N PRO A 69 10.83 7.32 -5.20
CA PRO A 69 11.60 8.43 -5.73
C PRO A 69 11.90 8.29 -7.23
N GLY A 70 11.52 9.30 -8.01
CA GLY A 70 11.79 9.37 -9.45
C GLY A 70 10.85 8.53 -10.32
N MET A 71 9.90 7.81 -9.73
CA MET A 71 8.91 7.03 -10.48
C MET A 71 8.08 7.92 -11.41
N PHE A 72 7.57 9.05 -10.92
CA PHE A 72 6.68 9.91 -11.71
C PHE A 72 7.38 10.56 -12.90
N ALA A 73 8.65 10.95 -12.74
CA ALA A 73 9.48 11.44 -13.84
C ALA A 73 9.69 10.34 -14.89
N LEU A 74 10.08 9.14 -14.44
CA LEU A 74 10.26 7.99 -15.33
C LEU A 74 8.97 7.63 -16.09
N LEU A 75 7.82 7.62 -15.41
CA LEU A 75 6.54 7.29 -16.03
C LEU A 75 6.06 8.39 -16.97
N THR A 76 6.31 9.66 -16.63
CA THR A 76 6.02 10.79 -17.53
C THR A 76 6.81 10.66 -18.83
N ASP A 77 8.10 10.34 -18.74
CA ASP A 77 8.95 10.09 -19.91
C ASP A 77 8.53 8.83 -20.67
N LEU A 78 8.20 7.75 -19.96
CA LEU A 78 7.81 6.50 -20.60
C LEU A 78 6.49 6.61 -21.36
N PHE A 79 5.50 7.28 -20.76
CA PHE A 79 4.15 7.38 -21.33
C PHE A 79 3.96 8.63 -22.19
N GLN A 80 4.91 9.57 -22.18
CA GLN A 80 4.82 10.83 -22.93
C GLN A 80 3.55 11.62 -22.58
N GLN A 81 3.10 11.53 -21.32
CA GLN A 81 1.94 12.24 -20.78
C GLN A 81 2.20 12.61 -19.31
N PRO A 82 1.53 13.65 -18.78
CA PRO A 82 1.65 13.99 -17.37
C PRO A 82 1.24 12.83 -16.46
N VAL A 83 2.13 12.44 -15.55
CA VAL A 83 1.86 11.46 -14.49
C VAL A 83 1.91 12.19 -13.15
N ILE A 84 0.75 12.28 -12.49
CA ILE A 84 0.54 13.17 -11.34
C ILE A 84 0.41 12.32 -10.06
N PRO A 85 1.26 12.55 -9.03
CA PRO A 85 1.07 11.96 -7.72
C PRO A 85 -0.17 12.52 -7.02
N ALA A 86 -0.93 11.67 -6.36
CA ALA A 86 -2.08 12.05 -5.52
C ALA A 86 -1.85 11.79 -4.04
N GLY A 87 -0.60 11.56 -3.62
CA GLY A 87 -0.29 11.10 -2.27
C GLY A 87 -0.70 9.64 -2.06
N VAL A 88 -0.43 9.12 -0.86
CA VAL A 88 -0.74 7.72 -0.49
C VAL A 88 -2.23 7.52 -0.21
N LEU A 89 -3.00 8.61 -0.06
CA LEU A 89 -4.45 8.61 0.17
C LEU A 89 -4.87 7.64 1.28
N LEU A 90 -4.13 7.66 2.40
CA LEU A 90 -4.49 6.82 3.53
C LEU A 90 -5.93 7.14 3.97
N PRO A 91 -6.73 6.10 4.29
CA PRO A 91 -8.04 6.34 4.86
C PRO A 91 -7.90 7.31 6.03
N PRO A 92 -8.81 8.28 6.19
CA PRO A 92 -8.78 9.16 7.34
C PRO A 92 -8.73 8.30 8.59
N VAL A 93 -7.94 8.70 9.59
CA VAL A 93 -7.96 8.06 10.90
C VAL A 93 -9.33 8.39 11.49
N ILE A 94 -10.31 7.54 11.18
CA ILE A 94 -11.63 7.64 11.78
C ILE A 94 -11.37 7.29 13.23
N ALA A 95 -11.43 8.29 14.11
CA ALA A 95 -11.55 8.03 15.53
C ALA A 95 -12.78 7.13 15.66
N ALA A 96 -12.55 5.86 16.02
CA ALA A 96 -13.63 4.91 16.18
C ALA A 96 -14.53 5.47 17.29
N ASP A 97 -15.67 6.03 16.90
CA ASP A 97 -16.70 6.42 17.86
C ASP A 97 -17.37 5.12 18.31
N GLY A 98 -16.87 4.56 19.41
CA GLY A 98 -17.20 3.23 19.89
C GLY A 98 -16.16 2.65 20.84
N ASP A 99 -16.50 1.53 21.48
CA ASP A 99 -15.57 0.80 22.34
C ASP A 99 -14.37 0.29 21.50
N ARG A 100 -13.17 0.40 22.07
CA ARG A 100 -11.94 0.04 21.37
C ARG A 100 -11.94 -1.47 21.12
N PRO A 101 -11.66 -1.94 19.88
CA PRO A 101 -11.63 -3.36 19.59
C PRO A 101 -10.77 -4.15 20.59
N GLU A 102 -11.27 -5.29 21.06
CA GLU A 102 -10.60 -6.16 22.03
C GLU A 102 -9.16 -6.50 21.61
N VAL A 103 -8.94 -6.72 20.31
CA VAL A 103 -7.61 -6.98 19.73
C VAL A 103 -6.62 -5.84 19.96
N LEU A 104 -7.06 -4.58 19.93
CA LEU A 104 -6.17 -3.44 20.19
C LEU A 104 -5.83 -3.33 21.67
N ARG A 105 -6.77 -3.66 22.57
CA ARG A 105 -6.50 -3.73 24.00
C ARG A 105 -5.51 -4.85 24.34
N TRP A 106 -5.70 -6.03 23.75
CA TRP A 106 -4.73 -7.12 23.86
C TRP A 106 -3.34 -6.71 23.36
N LEU A 107 -3.27 -5.95 22.26
CA LEU A 107 -2.02 -5.46 21.69
C LEU A 107 -1.28 -4.48 22.63
N ASP A 108 -2.00 -3.63 23.37
CA ASP A 108 -1.41 -2.70 24.33
C ASP A 108 -0.68 -3.45 25.47
N ASP A 109 -1.14 -4.64 25.83
CA ASP A 109 -0.56 -5.46 26.90
C ASP A 109 0.70 -6.24 26.44
N GLN A 110 1.04 -6.21 25.15
CA GLN A 110 2.19 -6.93 24.62
C GLN A 110 3.49 -6.11 24.75
N PRO A 111 4.65 -6.76 25.01
CA PRO A 111 5.94 -6.06 24.99
C PRO A 111 6.18 -5.34 23.65
N PRO A 112 6.85 -4.18 23.63
CA PRO A 112 7.18 -3.49 22.39
C PRO A 112 7.92 -4.41 21.40
N LYS A 113 7.54 -4.37 20.12
CA LYS A 113 8.18 -5.15 19.05
C LYS A 113 8.07 -6.68 19.21
N SER A 114 7.07 -7.18 19.95
CA SER A 114 6.84 -8.62 20.13
C SER A 114 5.76 -9.22 19.22
N VAL A 115 4.94 -8.39 18.57
CA VAL A 115 3.82 -8.83 17.72
C VAL A 115 4.09 -8.50 16.26
N VAL A 116 3.90 -9.49 15.37
CA VAL A 116 3.91 -9.29 13.91
C VAL A 116 2.47 -9.16 13.43
N TYR A 117 2.17 -8.09 12.70
CA TYR A 117 0.94 -7.97 11.95
C TYR A 117 1.14 -8.57 10.54
N VAL A 118 0.27 -9.50 10.15
CA VAL A 118 0.28 -10.12 8.83
C VAL A 118 -1.03 -9.78 8.13
N ALA A 119 -0.95 -8.96 7.08
CA ALA A 119 -2.06 -8.66 6.19
C ALA A 119 -1.69 -9.03 4.77
N LEU A 120 -2.53 -9.85 4.15
CA LEU A 120 -2.34 -10.30 2.77
C LEU A 120 -3.22 -9.51 1.79
N GLY A 121 -3.91 -8.48 2.29
CA GLY A 121 -4.91 -7.72 1.53
C GLY A 121 -6.26 -8.43 1.47
N SER A 122 -7.33 -7.67 1.20
CA SER A 122 -8.70 -8.21 1.12
C SER A 122 -8.91 -9.14 -0.06
N GLU A 123 -8.02 -9.12 -1.05
CA GLU A 123 -8.11 -9.88 -2.30
C GLU A 123 -7.12 -11.04 -2.35
N ALA A 124 -6.37 -11.33 -1.28
CA ALA A 124 -5.52 -12.51 -1.29
C ALA A 124 -6.37 -13.79 -1.36
N PRO A 125 -6.06 -14.73 -2.27
CA PRO A 125 -6.70 -16.03 -2.28
C PRO A 125 -6.18 -16.84 -1.08
N LEU A 126 -6.92 -16.79 0.04
CA LEU A 126 -6.58 -17.54 1.25
C LEU A 126 -7.27 -18.90 1.22
N THR A 127 -6.57 -19.89 0.68
CA THR A 127 -6.99 -21.30 0.79
C THR A 127 -6.55 -21.88 2.13
N ALA A 128 -7.26 -22.90 2.63
CA ALA A 128 -6.89 -23.59 3.86
C ALA A 128 -5.46 -24.14 3.83
N GLY A 129 -5.00 -24.61 2.66
CA GLY A 129 -3.62 -25.06 2.46
C GLY A 129 -2.60 -23.94 2.59
N ILE A 130 -2.83 -22.79 1.95
CA ILE A 130 -1.93 -21.62 2.07
C ILE A 130 -1.87 -21.11 3.52
N LEU A 131 -3.02 -21.06 4.21
CA LEU A 131 -3.06 -20.67 5.62
C LEU A 131 -2.30 -21.64 6.52
N HIS A 132 -2.42 -22.94 6.27
CA HIS A 132 -1.70 -23.97 7.01
C HIS A 132 -0.18 -23.84 6.83
N GLU A 133 0.28 -23.70 5.58
CA GLU A 133 1.70 -23.50 5.26
C GLU A 133 2.23 -22.18 5.81
N LEU A 134 1.44 -21.11 5.78
CA LEU A 134 1.81 -19.84 6.39
C LEU A 134 1.97 -19.98 7.91
N ALA A 135 1.05 -20.67 8.58
CA ALA A 135 1.12 -20.89 10.03
C ALA A 135 2.35 -21.72 10.40
N LEU A 136 2.59 -22.84 9.70
CA LEU A 136 3.79 -23.66 9.87
C LEU A 136 5.07 -22.85 9.58
N GLY A 137 5.06 -22.06 8.52
CA GLY A 137 6.15 -21.19 8.15
C GLY A 137 6.45 -20.17 9.25
N LEU A 138 5.45 -19.54 9.84
CA LEU A 138 5.62 -18.58 10.94
C LEU A 138 6.11 -19.27 12.23
N GLU A 139 5.64 -20.48 12.52
CA GLU A 139 6.06 -21.28 13.67
C GLU A 139 7.53 -21.71 13.56
N LEU A 140 7.97 -22.07 12.35
CA LEU A 140 9.32 -22.59 12.08
C LEU A 140 10.32 -21.51 11.67
N ALA A 141 9.87 -20.33 11.24
CA ALA A 141 10.76 -19.32 10.65
C ALA A 141 11.54 -18.54 11.70
N GLY A 142 12.85 -18.84 11.78
CA GLY A 142 13.84 -17.93 12.36
C GLY A 142 13.90 -16.56 11.67
N ALA A 143 13.30 -16.39 10.48
CA ALA A 143 13.20 -15.10 9.80
C ALA A 143 12.37 -14.07 10.59
N VAL A 144 11.31 -14.53 11.29
CA VAL A 144 10.52 -13.64 12.16
C VAL A 144 11.39 -13.17 13.33
N ARG A 145 12.15 -14.07 13.94
CA ARG A 145 13.13 -13.72 14.99
C ARG A 145 14.22 -12.78 14.47
N ARG A 146 14.73 -13.01 13.27
CA ARG A 146 15.74 -12.14 12.63
C ARG A 146 15.25 -10.72 12.42
N VAL A 147 13.99 -10.57 12.02
CA VAL A 147 13.37 -9.26 11.82
C VAL A 147 13.04 -8.56 13.15
N MET A 148 12.56 -9.29 14.15
CA MET A 148 12.05 -8.70 15.39
C MET A 148 13.11 -8.55 16.49
N VAL A 149 14.13 -9.43 16.52
CA VAL A 149 15.06 -9.58 17.64
C VAL A 149 16.51 -9.36 17.24
N ASP A 150 16.94 -9.87 16.08
CA ASP A 150 18.35 -9.83 15.69
C ASP A 150 18.74 -8.46 15.09
N GLU A 151 20.04 -8.12 15.15
CA GLU A 151 20.58 -6.84 14.67
C GLU A 151 20.26 -6.58 13.19
N GLU A 152 20.15 -7.64 12.40
CA GLU A 152 19.80 -7.65 10.99
C GLU A 152 18.41 -7.01 10.73
N GLY A 153 17.48 -7.15 11.68
CA GLY A 153 16.14 -6.57 11.60
C GLY A 153 16.07 -5.06 11.88
N LYS A 154 17.13 -4.45 12.46
CA LYS A 154 17.14 -3.02 12.82
C LYS A 154 17.02 -2.10 11.61
N ALA A 155 17.62 -2.47 10.48
CA ALA A 155 17.53 -1.70 9.26
C ALA A 155 16.08 -1.65 8.75
N LEU A 156 15.38 -2.79 8.79
CA LEU A 156 13.98 -2.86 8.40
C LEU A 156 13.10 -2.03 9.34
N ALA A 157 13.30 -2.15 10.65
CA ALA A 157 12.57 -1.36 11.63
C ALA A 157 12.82 0.15 11.47
N SER A 158 14.06 0.57 11.18
CA SER A 158 14.40 1.96 10.90
C SER A 158 13.72 2.47 9.63
N ASN A 159 13.72 1.67 8.56
CA ASN A 159 13.05 2.03 7.31
C ASN A 159 11.53 2.11 7.49
N ALA A 160 10.92 1.19 8.25
CA ALA A 160 9.50 1.25 8.59
C ALA A 160 9.15 2.52 9.37
N MET A 161 10.02 2.97 10.28
CA MET A 161 9.83 4.25 10.99
C MET A 161 9.93 5.45 10.06
N LYS A 162 10.92 5.50 9.17
CA LYS A 162 11.03 6.56 8.16
C LYS A 162 9.82 6.59 7.24
N LEU A 163 9.35 5.42 6.82
CA LEU A 163 8.14 5.31 6.00
C LEU A 163 6.92 5.81 6.78
N ARG A 164 6.80 5.47 8.07
CA ARG A 164 5.74 6.00 8.94
C ARG A 164 5.74 7.53 8.97
N GLU A 165 6.89 8.18 9.08
CA GLU A 165 6.98 9.64 9.07
C GLU A 165 6.35 10.24 7.81
N VAL A 166 6.67 9.67 6.63
CA VAL A 166 6.08 10.06 5.34
C VAL A 166 4.57 9.84 5.30
N LEU A 167 4.12 8.67 5.76
CA LEU A 167 2.72 8.27 5.75
C LEU A 167 1.86 9.12 6.70
N THR A 168 2.43 9.62 7.80
CA THR A 168 1.71 10.43 8.79
C THR A 168 1.79 11.93 8.54
N ASP A 169 2.54 12.39 7.54
CA ASP A 169 2.66 13.82 7.19
C ASP A 169 1.39 14.30 6.45
N GLN A 170 0.34 14.59 7.22
CA GLN A 170 -0.95 15.00 6.67
C GLN A 170 -0.85 16.28 5.83
N GLY A 171 -0.06 17.28 6.25
CA GLY A 171 0.10 18.53 5.51
C GLY A 171 0.71 18.31 4.12
N ARG A 172 1.65 17.38 4.01
CA ARG A 172 2.19 16.97 2.72
C ARG A 172 1.18 16.18 1.88
N GLN A 173 0.43 15.26 2.48
CA GLN A 173 -0.62 14.53 1.76
C GLN A 173 -1.72 15.47 1.25
N GLU A 174 -2.09 16.50 2.02
CA GLU A 174 -3.03 17.55 1.59
C GLU A 174 -2.45 18.38 0.43
N THR A 175 -1.16 18.68 0.46
CA THR A 175 -0.49 19.40 -0.63
C THR A 175 -0.57 18.63 -1.96
N TYR A 176 -0.37 17.31 -1.95
CA TYR A 176 -0.55 16.48 -3.15
C TYR A 176 -1.98 16.54 -3.70
N ILE A 177 -2.99 16.65 -2.83
CA ILE A 177 -4.38 16.83 -3.26
C ILE A 177 -4.59 18.22 -3.86
N ASP A 178 -4.05 19.26 -3.23
CA ASP A 178 -4.18 20.63 -3.71
C ASP A 178 -3.50 20.81 -5.08
N ASP A 179 -2.29 20.28 -5.25
CA ASP A 179 -1.55 20.27 -6.51
C ASP A 179 -2.32 19.52 -7.61
N LEU A 180 -2.91 18.37 -7.27
CA LEU A 180 -3.77 17.61 -8.17
C LEU A 180 -4.99 18.44 -8.59
N VAL A 181 -5.67 19.10 -7.64
CA VAL A 181 -6.83 19.95 -7.92
C VAL A 181 -6.44 21.14 -8.81
N GLU A 182 -5.31 21.78 -8.55
CA GLU A 182 -4.78 22.86 -9.39
C GLU A 182 -4.51 22.36 -10.81
N HIS A 183 -3.86 21.20 -10.96
CA HIS A 183 -3.59 20.60 -12.25
C HIS A 183 -4.89 20.33 -13.03
N LEU A 184 -5.89 19.75 -12.38
CA LEU A 184 -7.20 19.47 -12.98
C LEU A 184 -7.94 20.76 -13.38
N ARG A 185 -7.85 21.83 -12.58
CA ARG A 185 -8.44 23.13 -12.92
C ARG A 185 -7.78 23.74 -14.15
N ARG A 186 -6.45 23.74 -14.21
CA ARG A 186 -5.68 24.23 -15.37
C ARG A 186 -6.04 23.44 -16.63
N TYR A 187 -6.15 22.12 -16.49
CA TYR A 187 -6.52 21.23 -17.56
C TYR A 187 -7.93 21.51 -18.12
N ARG A 188 -8.89 21.84 -17.25
CA ARG A 188 -10.26 22.18 -17.62
C ARG A 188 -10.39 23.53 -18.34
N GLY A 189 -9.48 24.47 -18.08
CA GLY A 189 -9.48 25.80 -18.69
C GLY A 189 -8.82 25.89 -20.07
N CYS A 190 -8.24 24.81 -20.57
CA CYS A 190 -7.63 24.72 -21.91
C CYS A 190 -8.59 24.14 -22.98
N CYS A 191 -9.85 23.86 -22.63
CA CYS A 191 -10.91 23.38 -23.51
C CYS A 191 -11.96 24.49 -23.69
#